data_AF-A0A4Q3KE71-F1
#
_entry.id   AF-A0A4Q3KE71-F1
#
_cell.length_a   1.000
_cell.length_b   1.000
_cell.length_c   1.000
_cell.angle_alpha   90.00
_cell.angle_beta   90.00
_cell.angle_gamma   90.00
#
_symmetry.space_group_name_H-M   'P 1'
#
loop_
_entity.id
_entity.type
_entity.pdbx_description
1 polymer ?
#
loop_
_entity_poly.entity_id
_entity_poly.type
_entity_poly.pdbx_seq_one_letter_code
_entity_poly.pdbx_strand_id
1 'polypeptide(L)'
;MRCNRAVVMALAYALGLLLLSLGVLFILRMRCENFGCMGIGVAWFAWAVAGFLPVLLLGLWARWRAPQGSAARRWVSAGLAAHIAGGLGLLAWWAWRHF
;
A
#
# COMPACT_ATOMS: atom_id res chain seq x y z
N MET A 1 -24.43 -5.94 -14.63
CA MET A 1 -23.05 -5.45 -14.82
C MET A 1 -22.33 -4.89 -13.57
N ARG A 2 -23.00 -4.67 -12.41
CA ARG A 2 -22.33 -4.15 -11.18
C ARG A 2 -21.37 -5.13 -10.49
N CYS A 3 -21.55 -6.44 -10.67
CA CYS A 3 -20.71 -7.47 -10.03
C CYS A 3 -19.24 -7.42 -10.51
N ASN A 4 -19.00 -7.30 -11.83
CA ASN A 4 -17.64 -7.30 -12.38
C ASN A 4 -16.79 -6.12 -11.89
N ARG A 5 -17.39 -4.94 -11.71
CA ARG A 5 -16.62 -3.75 -11.29
C ARG A 5 -16.08 -3.89 -9.87
N ALA A 6 -16.86 -4.45 -8.94
CA ALA A 6 -16.41 -4.67 -7.57
C ALA A 6 -15.26 -5.69 -7.49
N VAL A 7 -15.35 -6.76 -8.27
CA VAL A 7 -14.31 -7.80 -8.36
C VAL A 7 -13.03 -7.25 -8.98
N VAL A 8 -13.13 -6.50 -10.07
CA VAL A 8 -11.98 -5.84 -10.72
C VAL A 8 -11.27 -4.88 -9.76
N MET A 9 -12.02 -4.13 -8.96
CA MET A 9 -11.44 -3.21 -7.98
C MET A 9 -10.77 -3.92 -6.80
N ALA A 10 -11.36 -5.02 -6.33
CA ALA A 10 -10.74 -5.86 -5.30
C ALA A 10 -9.43 -6.50 -5.80
N LEU A 11 -9.42 -6.97 -7.05
CA LEU A 11 -8.22 -7.49 -7.71
C LEU A 11 -7.15 -6.41 -7.90
N ALA A 12 -7.53 -5.23 -8.37
CA ALA A 12 -6.62 -4.09 -8.52
C ALA A 12 -6.01 -3.68 -7.17
N TYR A 13 -6.80 -3.70 -6.09
CA TYR A 13 -6.32 -3.44 -4.74
C TYR A 13 -5.33 -4.51 -4.26
N ALA A 14 -5.62 -5.79 -4.49
CA ALA A 14 -4.74 -6.90 -4.15
C ALA A 14 -3.41 -6.83 -4.92
N LEU A 15 -3.45 -6.53 -6.21
CA LEU A 15 -2.27 -6.28 -7.05
C LEU A 15 -1.46 -5.08 -6.53
N GLY A 16 -2.13 -3.98 -6.17
CA GLY A 16 -1.49 -2.81 -5.58
C GLY A 16 -0.76 -3.12 -4.26
N LEU A 17 -1.39 -3.91 -3.38
CA LEU A 17 -0.76 -4.40 -2.14
C LEU A 17 0.50 -5.24 -2.42
N LEU A 18 0.43 -6.13 -3.42
CA LEU A 18 1.55 -6.98 -3.81
C LEU A 18 2.73 -6.14 -4.33
N LEU A 19 2.44 -5.20 -5.24
CA LEU A 19 3.43 -4.27 -5.81
C LEU A 19 4.08 -3.41 -4.73
N LEU A 20 3.29 -2.90 -3.77
CA LEU A 20 3.82 -2.14 -2.65
C LEU A 20 4.77 -2.97 -1.78
N SER A 21 4.39 -4.21 -1.48
CA SER A 21 5.22 -5.14 -0.70
C SER A 21 6.54 -5.44 -1.40
N LEU A 22 6.50 -5.67 -2.72
CA LEU A 22 7.71 -5.84 -3.53
C LEU A 22 8.57 -4.58 -3.57
N GLY A 23 7.94 -3.40 -3.66
CA GLY A 23 8.62 -2.11 -3.61
C GLY A 23 9.39 -1.90 -2.31
N VAL A 24 8.80 -2.25 -1.16
CA VAL A 24 9.48 -2.21 0.14
C VAL A 24 10.71 -3.11 0.14
N LEU A 25 10.58 -4.35 -0.31
CA LEU A 25 11.70 -5.29 -0.36
C LEU A 25 12.82 -4.78 -1.28
N PHE A 26 12.47 -4.18 -2.40
CA PHE A 26 13.43 -3.59 -3.32
C PHE A 26 14.18 -2.41 -2.68
N ILE A 27 13.47 -1.48 -2.06
CA ILE A 27 14.07 -0.32 -1.39
C ILE A 27 14.96 -0.76 -0.22
N LEU A 28 14.55 -1.76 0.56
CA LEU A 28 15.37 -2.33 1.65
C LEU A 28 16.65 -3.01 1.16
N ARG A 29 16.68 -3.49 -0.10
CA ARG A 29 17.86 -4.09 -0.72
C ARG A 29 18.80 -3.07 -1.37
N MET A 30 18.38 -1.82 -1.53
CA MET A 30 19.25 -0.80 -2.11
C MET A 30 20.43 -0.51 -1.19
N ARG A 31 21.64 -0.60 -1.76
CA ARG A 31 22.89 -0.24 -1.08
C ARG A 31 23.16 1.24 -1.29
N CYS A 32 23.74 1.90 -0.29
CA CYS A 32 24.23 3.26 -0.46
C CYS A 32 25.57 3.23 -1.21
N GLU A 33 25.53 3.32 -2.53
CA GLU A 33 26.70 3.69 -3.33
C GLU A 33 26.55 5.14 -3.80
N ASN A 34 27.50 5.99 -3.40
CA ASN A 34 27.61 7.40 -3.79
C ASN A 34 26.33 8.22 -3.51
N PHE A 35 25.59 8.66 -4.53
CA PHE A 35 24.31 9.39 -4.40
C PHE A 35 23.12 8.51 -3.96
N GLY A 36 23.31 7.19 -3.86
CA GLY A 36 22.25 6.22 -3.52
C GLY A 36 21.59 6.44 -2.16
N CYS A 37 22.31 7.00 -1.18
CA CYS A 37 21.74 7.32 0.14
C CYS A 37 20.65 8.42 0.06
N MET A 38 20.82 9.42 -0.81
CA MET A 38 19.78 10.42 -1.08
C MET A 38 18.64 9.81 -1.93
N GLY A 39 19.00 8.92 -2.86
CA GLY A 39 18.04 8.19 -3.71
C GLY A 39 17.11 7.25 -2.94
N ILE A 40 17.56 6.65 -1.83
CA ILE A 40 16.72 5.83 -0.95
C ILE A 40 15.57 6.67 -0.36
N GLY A 41 15.84 7.91 0.06
CA GLY A 41 14.81 8.82 0.56
C GLY A 41 13.77 9.16 -0.52
N VAL A 42 14.23 9.45 -1.74
CA VAL A 42 13.35 9.72 -2.89
C VAL A 42 12.52 8.49 -3.27
N ALA A 43 13.11 7.29 -3.23
CA ALA A 43 12.41 6.05 -3.51
C ALA A 43 11.31 5.77 -2.46
N TRP A 44 11.58 6.02 -1.17
CA TRP A 44 10.56 5.96 -0.12
C TRP A 44 9.46 6.98 -0.33
N PHE A 45 9.80 8.22 -0.73
CA PHE A 45 8.81 9.25 -1.04
C PHE A 45 7.93 8.87 -2.24
N ALA A 46 8.52 8.38 -3.33
CA ALA A 46 7.79 7.91 -4.50
C ALA A 46 6.90 6.72 -4.16
N TRP A 47 7.42 5.76 -3.39
CA TRP A 47 6.65 4.62 -2.90
C TRP A 47 5.46 5.06 -2.05
N ALA A 48 5.63 6.02 -1.14
CA ALA A 48 4.57 6.53 -0.28
C ALA A 48 3.52 7.36 -1.05
N VAL A 49 3.96 8.31 -1.87
CA VAL A 49 3.07 9.27 -2.52
C VAL A 49 2.43 8.71 -3.79
N ALA A 50 3.22 8.05 -4.65
CA ALA A 50 2.74 7.54 -5.93
C ALA A 50 2.24 6.08 -5.84
N GLY A 51 2.70 5.32 -4.85
CA GLY A 51 2.25 3.94 -4.63
C GLY A 51 1.19 3.83 -3.53
N PHE A 52 1.58 4.12 -2.29
CA PHE A 52 0.79 3.83 -1.10
C PHE A 52 -0.51 4.63 -1.07
N LEU A 53 -0.44 5.95 -1.29
CA LEU A 53 -1.63 6.82 -1.27
C LEU A 53 -2.69 6.40 -2.30
N PRO A 54 -2.36 6.21 -3.60
CA PRO A 54 -3.35 5.81 -4.59
C PRO A 54 -3.98 4.45 -4.31
N VAL A 55 -3.18 3.46 -3.84
CA VAL A 55 -3.70 2.14 -3.48
C VAL A 55 -4.61 2.21 -2.25
N LEU A 56 -4.27 3.04 -1.26
CA LEU A 56 -5.12 3.32 -0.09
C LEU A 56 -6.47 3.93 -0.51
N LEU A 57 -6.44 4.94 -1.37
CA LEU A 57 -7.65 5.58 -1.92
C LEU A 57 -8.49 4.58 -2.72
N LEU A 58 -7.86 3.72 -3.51
CA LEU A 58 -8.54 2.67 -4.26
C LEU A 58 -9.21 1.65 -3.32
N GLY A 59 -8.54 1.26 -2.23
CA GLY A 59 -9.12 0.40 -1.19
C GLY A 59 -10.32 1.04 -0.49
N LEU A 60 -10.22 2.34 -0.15
CA LEU A 60 -11.33 3.12 0.44
C LEU A 60 -12.51 3.20 -0.52
N TRP A 61 -12.25 3.48 -1.79
CA TRP A 61 -13.27 3.57 -2.82
C TRP A 61 -13.94 2.21 -3.08
N ALA A 62 -13.16 1.13 -3.13
CA ALA A 62 -13.67 -0.23 -3.23
C ALA A 62 -14.56 -0.61 -2.03
N ARG A 63 -14.15 -0.24 -0.80
CA ARG A 63 -14.95 -0.44 0.41
C ARG A 63 -16.28 0.32 0.36
N TRP A 64 -16.25 1.56 -0.12
CA TRP A 64 -17.45 2.42 -0.21
C TRP A 64 -18.44 1.92 -1.26
N ARG A 65 -17.95 1.35 -2.37
CA ARG A 65 -18.78 0.73 -3.42
C ARG A 65 -19.30 -0.67 -3.05
N ALA A 66 -18.69 -1.36 -2.09
CA ALA A 66 -19.06 -2.71 -1.73
C ALA A 66 -20.37 -2.76 -0.89
N PRO A 67 -21.31 -3.69 -1.17
CA PRO A 67 -22.54 -3.81 -0.41
C PRO A 67 -22.28 -4.08 1.08
N GLN A 68 -23.13 -3.50 1.94
CA GLN A 68 -23.16 -3.77 3.38
C GLN A 68 -23.35 -5.28 3.62
N GLY A 69 -22.49 -5.89 4.45
CA GLY A 69 -22.53 -7.33 4.75
C GLY A 69 -21.85 -8.27 3.75
N SER A 70 -21.34 -7.77 2.62
CA SER A 70 -20.66 -8.63 1.63
C SER A 70 -19.27 -9.11 2.11
N ALA A 71 -18.92 -10.36 1.76
CA ALA A 71 -17.59 -10.92 2.03
C ALA A 71 -16.46 -10.07 1.42
N ALA A 72 -16.69 -9.48 0.25
CA ALA A 72 -15.78 -8.55 -0.41
C ALA A 72 -15.50 -7.31 0.46
N ARG A 73 -16.52 -6.73 1.12
CA ARG A 73 -16.33 -5.57 2.00
C ARG A 73 -15.53 -5.93 3.25
N ARG A 74 -15.74 -7.12 3.82
CA ARG A 74 -14.92 -7.63 4.94
C ARG A 74 -13.46 -7.78 4.52
N TRP A 75 -13.20 -8.43 3.39
CA TRP A 75 -11.85 -8.60 2.84
C TRP A 75 -11.15 -7.27 2.58
N VAL A 76 -11.80 -6.33 1.89
CA VAL A 76 -11.24 -5.00 1.62
C VAL A 76 -11.01 -4.22 2.91
N SER A 77 -11.93 -4.32 3.89
CA SER A 77 -11.76 -3.63 5.18
C SER A 77 -10.60 -4.19 6.00
N ALA A 78 -10.44 -5.51 6.04
CA ALA A 78 -9.30 -6.16 6.69
C ALA A 78 -7.98 -5.80 6.00
N GLY A 79 -7.98 -5.80 4.65
CA GLY A 79 -6.84 -5.35 3.85
C GLY A 79 -6.48 -3.89 4.13
N LEU A 80 -7.46 -2.99 4.23
CA LEU A 80 -7.27 -1.59 4.59
C LEU A 80 -6.67 -1.42 5.99
N ALA A 81 -7.16 -2.18 6.97
CA ALA A 81 -6.61 -2.17 8.32
C ALA A 81 -5.14 -2.61 8.34
N ALA A 82 -4.82 -3.71 7.63
CA ALA A 82 -3.45 -4.19 7.49
C ALA A 82 -2.57 -3.19 6.72
N HIS A 83 -3.10 -2.53 5.70
CA HIS A 83 -2.40 -1.52 4.90
C HIS A 83 -2.03 -0.30 5.76
N ILE A 84 -2.97 0.20 6.57
CA ILE A 84 -2.74 1.32 7.49
C ILE A 84 -1.76 0.91 8.60
N ALA A 85 -1.97 -0.25 9.23
CA ALA A 85 -1.09 -0.75 10.27
C ALA A 85 0.34 -0.99 9.74
N GLY A 86 0.47 -1.52 8.53
CA GLY A 86 1.76 -1.71 7.86
C GLY A 86 2.46 -0.38 7.57
N GLY A 87 1.73 0.62 7.04
CA GLY A 87 2.28 1.96 6.80
C GLY A 87 2.72 2.66 8.09
N LEU A 88 1.90 2.59 9.14
CA LEU A 88 2.25 3.14 10.46
C LEU A 88 3.43 2.40 11.10
N GLY A 89 3.48 1.06 10.98
CA GLY A 89 4.59 0.25 11.47
C GLY A 89 5.90 0.58 10.76
N LEU A 90 5.86 0.81 9.45
CA LEU A 90 7.03 1.25 8.68
C LEU A 90 7.48 2.65 9.09
N LEU A 91 6.54 3.59 9.28
CA LEU A 91 6.85 4.93 9.81
C LEU A 91 7.47 4.87 11.21
N ALA A 92 6.93 4.04 12.10
CA ALA A 92 7.44 3.86 13.46
C ALA A 92 8.83 3.22 13.45
N TRP A 93 9.06 2.21 12.62
CA TRP A 93 10.37 1.60 12.44
C TRP A 93 11.39 2.60 11.89
N TRP A 94 11.01 3.39 10.88
CA TRP A 94 11.87 4.41 10.31
C TRP A 94 12.21 5.50 11.34
N ALA A 95 11.21 6.00 12.08
CA ALA A 95 11.40 6.97 13.14
C ALA A 95 12.35 6.43 14.21
N TRP A 96 12.11 5.23 14.74
CA TRP A 96 13.00 4.62 15.73
C TRP A 96 14.44 4.50 15.21
N ARG A 97 14.63 4.06 13.96
CA ARG A 97 16.00 3.89 13.44
C ARG A 97 16.77 5.20 13.20
N HIS A 98 16.08 6.35 13.17
CA HIS A 98 16.65 7.67 12.87
C HIS A 98 16.66 8.64 14.06
N PHE A 99 16.12 8.25 15.22
CA PHE A 99 16.27 8.93 16.50
C PHE A 99 17.39 8.28 17.33
#